data_AF-A0A7Y3CHJ2-F1
#
_entry.id   AF-A0A7Y3CHJ2-F1
#
_cell.length_a   1.000
_cell.length_b   1.000
_cell.length_c   1.000
_cell.angle_alpha   90.00
_cell.angle_beta   90.00
_cell.angle_gamma   90.00
#
_symmetry.space_group_name_H-M   'P 1'
#
loop_
_entity.id
_entity.type
_entity.pdbx_description
1 polymer ?
#
loop_
_entity_poly.entity_id
_entity_poly.type
_entity_poly.pdbx_seq_one_letter_code
_entity_poly.pdbx_strand_id
1 'polypeptide(L)' 'MKLKQIVISIENSPGRLLEVTRALGDAGINLRALNLVDTGAFGQLRL' A
#
# COMPACT_ATOMS: atom_id res chain seq x y z
N MET A 1 -9.88 11.71 -17.19
CA MET A 1 -10.00 10.38 -16.55
C MET A 1 -9.58 10.51 -15.08
N LYS A 2 -10.37 10.02 -14.12
CA LYS A 2 -9.96 10.07 -12.69
C LYS A 2 -9.10 8.86 -12.36
N LEU A 3 -7.96 9.09 -11.70
CA LEU A 3 -7.11 8.00 -11.19
C LEU A 3 -7.85 7.27 -10.06
N LYS A 4 -7.82 5.93 -10.07
CA LYS A 4 -8.32 5.13 -8.94
C LYS A 4 -7.25 5.14 -7.85
N GLN A 5 -7.67 5.39 -6.61
CA GLN A 5 -6.78 5.47 -5.45
C GLN A 5 -7.26 4.48 -4.38
N ILE A 6 -6.33 3.76 -3.77
CA ILE A 6 -6.59 2.81 -2.68
C ILE A 6 -5.89 3.33 -1.42
N VAL A 7 -6.57 3.29 -0.28
CA VAL A 7 -5.99 3.60 1.04
C VAL A 7 -6.12 2.36 1.92
N ILE A 8 -5.01 1.92 2.50
CA ILE A 8 -4.91 0.71 3.30
C ILE A 8 -4.31 1.10 4.66
N SER A 9 -4.99 0.74 5.76
CA SER A 9 -4.37 0.73 7.08
C SER A 9 -3.43 -0.46 7.15
N ILE A 10 -2.15 -0.20 7.36
CA ILE A 10 -1.09 -1.22 7.37
C ILE A 10 -0.45 -1.26 8.75
N GLU A 11 -0.25 -2.46 9.29
CA GLU A 11 0.49 -2.63 10.55
C GLU A 11 1.96 -2.28 10.33
N ASN A 12 2.56 -1.60 11.30
CA ASN A 12 3.99 -1.31 11.31
C ASN A 12 4.79 -2.53 11.80
N SER A 13 4.83 -3.57 10.97
CA SER A 13 5.57 -4.80 11.23
C SER A 13 6.38 -5.23 10.00
N PRO A 14 7.54 -5.91 10.19
CA PRO A 14 8.39 -6.33 9.08
C PRO A 14 7.62 -7.15 8.04
N GLY A 15 7.80 -6.82 6.76
CA GLY A 15 7.22 -7.57 5.65
C GLY A 15 5.82 -7.14 5.21
N ARG A 16 5.07 -6.33 5.97
CA ARG A 16 3.69 -5.98 5.58
C ARG A 16 3.60 -5.19 4.27
N LEU A 17 4.54 -4.28 4.00
CA LEU A 17 4.57 -3.56 2.73
C LEU A 17 4.86 -4.50 1.54
N LEU A 18 5.71 -5.52 1.76
CA LEU A 18 6.00 -6.53 0.75
C LEU A 18 4.75 -7.34 0.43
N GLU A 19 4.00 -7.76 1.44
CA GLU A 19 2.77 -8.54 1.23
C GLU A 19 1.73 -7.75 0.44
N VAL A 20 1.55 -6.45 0.73
CA VAL A 20 0.63 -5.60 -0.02
C VAL A 20 1.09 -5.42 -1.47
N THR A 21 2.36 -5.06 -1.69
CA THR A 21 2.89 -4.82 -3.04
C THR A 21 2.95 -6.11 -3.88
N ARG A 22 3.21 -7.26 -3.25
CA ARG A 22 3.14 -8.58 -3.89
C ARG A 22 1.71 -8.91 -4.31
N ALA A 23 0.71 -8.76 -3.44
CA ALA A 23 -0.67 -9.03 -3.80
C ALA A 23 -1.16 -8.19 -5.00
N LEU A 24 -0.72 -6.93 -5.09
CA LEU A 24 -1.02 -6.05 -6.23
C LEU A 24 -0.29 -6.50 -7.51
N GLY A 25 0.98 -6.89 -7.39
CA GLY A 25 1.76 -7.45 -8.50
C GLY A 25 1.18 -8.76 -9.04
N ASP A 26 0.80 -9.68 -8.15
CA ASP A 26 0.17 -10.96 -8.48
C ASP A 26 -1.19 -10.76 -9.18
N ALA A 27 -1.91 -9.67 -8.86
CA ALA A 27 -3.15 -9.27 -9.52
C ALA A 27 -2.92 -8.50 -10.86
N GLY A 28 -1.67 -8.28 -11.27
CA GLY A 28 -1.34 -7.52 -12.48
C GLY A 28 -1.64 -6.02 -12.38
N ILE A 29 -1.74 -5.48 -11.16
CA ILE A 29 -2.05 -4.06 -10.94
C ILE A 29 -0.74 -3.26 -10.96
N ASN A 30 -0.61 -2.37 -11.95
CA ASN A 30 0.53 -1.47 -12.03
C ASN A 30 0.34 -0.26 -11.10
N LEU A 31 1.31 -0.04 -10.20
CA LEU A 31 1.33 1.09 -9.28
C LEU A 31 1.94 2.32 -9.95
N ARG A 32 1.23 3.45 -9.89
CA ARG A 32 1.73 4.71 -10.46
C ARG A 32 2.47 5.56 -9.43
N ALA A 33 2.04 5.51 -8.18
CA ALA A 33 2.65 6.18 -7.05
C ALA A 33 2.35 5.40 -5.77
N LEU A 34 3.14 5.65 -4.74
CA LEU A 34 2.95 5.08 -3.41
C LEU A 34 3.36 6.13 -2.38
N ASN A 35 2.53 6.29 -1.33
CA ASN A 35 2.88 7.07 -0.15
C ASN A 35 2.54 6.28 1.11
N LEU A 36 3.44 6.25 2.09
CA LEU A 36 3.25 5.59 3.37
C LEU A 36 3.52 6.59 4.50
N VAL A 37 2.54 6.76 5.37
CA VAL A 37 2.65 7.59 6.57
C VAL A 37 2.51 6.69 7.79
N ASP A 38 3.52 6.65 8.65
CA ASP A 38 3.52 5.87 9.89
C ASP A 38 2.95 6.71 11.05
N THR A 39 2.13 6.09 11.91
CA THR A 39 1.56 6.71 13.11
C THR A 39 1.79 5.88 14.38
N GLY A 40 2.75 4.94 14.36
CA GLY A 40 3.12 4.09 15.50
C GLY A 40 2.88 2.62 15.20
N ALA A 41 1.84 2.03 15.78
CA ALA A 41 1.50 0.61 15.54
C ALA A 41 0.93 0.38 14.13
N PHE A 42 0.35 1.42 13.52
CA PHE A 42 -0.22 1.36 12.18
C PHE A 42 0.21 2.59 11.38
N GLY A 43 0.31 2.41 10.07
CA GLY A 43 0.43 3.47 9.08
C GLY A 43 -0.74 3.47 8.09
N GLN A 44 -0.78 4.51 7.26
CA GLN A 44 -1.66 4.59 6.10
C GLN A 44 -0.84 4.52 4.82
N LEU A 45 -1.12 3.49 4.02
CA LEU A 45 -0.57 3.30 2.68
C LEU A 45 -1.57 3.82 1.65
N ARG A 46 -1.13 4.72 0.78
CA ARG A 46 -1.91 5.30 -0.33
C ARG A 46 -1.27 4.91 -1.65
N LEU A 47 -2.06 4.31 -2.54
CA LEU A 47 -1.68 3.76 -3.84
C LEU A 47 -2.55 4.32 -4.96
#